data_AF-A0AAD6JJX1-F1
#
_entry.id   AF-A0AAD6JJX1-F1
#
_cell.length_a   1.000
_cell.length_b   1.000
_cell.length_c   1.000
_cell.angle_alpha   90.00
_cell.angle_beta   90.00
_cell.angle_gamma   90.00
#
_symmetry.space_group_name_H-M   'P 1'
#
loop_
_entity.id
_entity.type
_entity.pdbx_description
1 polymer ?
#
loop_
_entity_poly.entity_id
_entity_poly.type
_entity_poly.pdbx_seq_one_letter_code
_entity_poly.pdbx_strand_id
1 'polypeptide(L)'
;MRILTYVGADCYNKSGARESTTGSLGVLKAFPFSNTRNKFFGIGCDTIALISGLDTHRQRYSTGCVSWCSDTGSVTNGSCNGIGCCQIPIPGNLLNYNASVSSLRNHTDIWESNPCGFSFLAEEDSFNFTIANLTNIKNTTRLPSSIDWAIGNQTCDKAKKSLTGYACKANSYCYDSSNGPGYPCNCSAGYMGLAV
;
A
#
# COMPACT_ATOMS: atom_id res chain seq x y z
N MET A 1 9.31 8.71 -1.65
CA MET A 1 8.52 9.86 -2.15
C MET A 1 7.06 9.54 -1.91
N ARG A 2 6.23 10.50 -1.47
CA ARG A 2 4.80 10.26 -1.22
C ARG A 2 3.96 10.49 -2.47
N ILE A 3 2.96 9.65 -2.66
CA ILE A 3 1.89 9.75 -3.66
C ILE A 3 0.55 9.44 -2.98
N LEU A 4 -0.57 9.66 -3.68
CA LEU A 4 -1.90 9.30 -3.20
C LEU A 4 -2.45 8.10 -4.00
N THR A 5 -2.86 7.06 -3.31
CA THR A 5 -3.45 5.82 -3.86
C THR A 5 -4.92 5.72 -3.50
N TYR A 6 -5.71 5.04 -4.32
CA TYR A 6 -7.17 4.94 -4.12
C TYR A 6 -7.56 3.97 -3.01
N VAL A 7 -8.70 4.25 -2.38
CA VAL A 7 -9.40 3.32 -1.48
C VAL A 7 -10.45 2.55 -2.28
N GLY A 8 -10.41 1.23 -2.18
CA GLY A 8 -11.45 0.33 -2.66
C GLY A 8 -12.49 0.06 -1.57
N ALA A 9 -13.71 -0.24 -1.99
CA ALA A 9 -14.84 -0.52 -1.10
C ALA A 9 -15.77 -1.58 -1.71
N ASP A 10 -16.44 -2.35 -0.86
CA ASP A 10 -17.54 -3.23 -1.23
C ASP A 10 -18.64 -3.09 -0.18
N CYS A 11 -19.78 -2.53 -0.59
CA CYS A 11 -20.86 -2.10 0.30
C CYS A 11 -22.14 -2.88 0.02
N TYR A 12 -22.88 -3.17 1.08
CA TYR A 12 -24.09 -3.99 1.03
C TYR A 12 -25.25 -3.29 1.74
N ASN A 13 -26.47 -3.60 1.31
CA ASN A 13 -27.69 -3.20 2.00
C ASN A 13 -28.08 -4.21 3.09
N LYS A 14 -29.14 -3.92 3.86
CA LYS A 14 -29.59 -4.77 4.98
C LYS A 14 -29.95 -6.21 4.58
N SER A 15 -30.34 -6.45 3.33
CA SER A 15 -30.62 -7.80 2.81
C SER A 15 -29.37 -8.56 2.34
N GLY A 16 -28.18 -7.92 2.40
CA GLY A 16 -26.94 -8.48 1.87
C GLY A 16 -26.79 -8.35 0.36
N ALA A 17 -27.62 -7.52 -0.30
CA ALA A 17 -27.43 -7.22 -1.71
C ALA A 17 -26.33 -6.15 -1.84
N ARG A 18 -25.38 -6.41 -2.75
CA ARG A 18 -24.29 -5.46 -3.05
C ARG A 18 -24.89 -4.17 -3.61
N GLU A 19 -24.62 -3.07 -2.94
CA GLU A 19 -25.12 -1.74 -3.26
C GLU A 19 -24.12 -0.96 -4.11
N SER A 20 -22.82 -1.06 -3.79
CA SER A 20 -21.75 -0.46 -4.57
C SER A 20 -20.43 -1.19 -4.38
N THR A 21 -19.55 -1.07 -5.38
CA THR A 21 -18.19 -1.61 -5.32
C THR A 21 -17.22 -0.70 -6.04
N THR A 22 -16.02 -0.57 -5.49
CA THR A 22 -14.90 0.20 -6.05
C THR A 22 -13.60 -0.57 -5.82
N GLY A 23 -12.80 -0.70 -6.87
CA GLY A 23 -11.46 -1.29 -6.79
C GLY A 23 -10.39 -0.26 -6.45
N SER A 24 -9.26 -0.71 -5.92
CA SER A 24 -8.05 0.11 -5.77
C SER A 24 -6.99 -0.38 -6.76
N LEU A 25 -6.53 0.52 -7.64
CA LEU A 25 -5.52 0.22 -8.65
C LEU A 25 -4.39 1.24 -8.56
N GLY A 26 -3.15 0.77 -8.63
CA GLY A 26 -1.96 1.60 -8.78
C GLY A 26 -1.13 1.10 -9.96
N VAL A 27 -0.72 2.00 -10.85
CA VAL A 27 0.21 1.69 -11.96
C VAL A 27 1.26 2.77 -12.05
N LEU A 28 2.51 2.39 -11.82
CA LEU A 28 3.67 3.28 -11.89
C LEU A 28 4.54 2.90 -13.09
N LYS A 29 5.03 3.92 -13.80
CA LYS A 29 5.99 3.73 -14.92
C LYS A 29 7.42 3.52 -14.41
N ALA A 30 7.73 4.01 -13.22
CA ALA A 30 9.01 3.92 -12.54
C ALA A 30 8.78 4.08 -11.03
N PHE A 31 9.79 3.69 -10.23
CA PHE A 31 9.82 3.80 -8.77
C PHE A 31 8.78 2.89 -8.10
N PRO A 32 9.17 1.66 -7.71
CA PRO A 32 8.26 0.71 -7.08
C PRO A 32 7.61 1.28 -5.80
N PHE A 33 6.42 0.80 -5.48
CA PHE A 33 5.81 1.03 -4.17
C PHE A 33 6.76 0.54 -3.08
N SER A 34 6.95 1.36 -2.05
CA SER A 34 7.91 1.09 -0.97
C SER A 34 7.40 -0.05 -0.10
N ASN A 35 8.09 -1.19 -0.13
CA ASN A 35 7.70 -2.39 0.64
C ASN A 35 8.04 -2.32 2.12
N THR A 36 8.87 -1.35 2.52
CA THR A 36 9.24 -1.09 3.91
C THR A 36 8.38 -0.02 4.57
N ARG A 37 7.75 0.87 3.78
CA ARG A 37 6.92 1.96 4.29
C ARG A 37 5.43 1.74 4.10
N ASN A 38 5.03 0.96 3.11
CA ASN A 38 3.62 0.70 2.86
C ASN A 38 3.17 -0.65 3.41
N LYS A 39 1.91 -0.70 3.82
CA LYS A 39 1.16 -1.93 4.04
C LYS A 39 -0.10 -1.92 3.18
N PHE A 40 -0.57 -3.12 2.86
CA PHE A 40 -1.90 -3.30 2.32
C PHE A 40 -2.87 -3.56 3.48
N PHE A 41 -3.98 -2.82 3.50
CA PHE A 41 -4.98 -2.85 4.55
C PHE A 41 -6.31 -3.39 4.04
N GLY A 42 -7.00 -4.13 4.90
CA GLY A 42 -8.41 -4.49 4.80
C GLY A 42 -9.17 -4.02 6.04
N ILE A 43 -10.19 -3.18 5.87
CA ILE A 43 -10.99 -2.62 6.96
C ILE A 43 -12.42 -3.13 6.87
N GLY A 44 -12.96 -3.61 7.98
CA GLY A 44 -14.32 -4.15 8.08
C GLY A 44 -14.38 -5.41 8.94
N CYS A 45 -15.56 -5.69 9.47
CA CYS A 45 -15.93 -7.03 9.90
C CYS A 45 -16.42 -7.83 8.68
N ASP A 46 -16.34 -9.16 8.74
CA ASP A 46 -16.82 -10.00 7.63
C ASP A 46 -16.19 -9.61 6.27
N THR A 47 -14.87 -9.37 6.28
CA THR A 47 -14.16 -8.72 5.16
C THR A 47 -12.95 -9.54 4.72
N ILE A 48 -12.79 -9.71 3.40
CA ILE A 48 -11.62 -10.25 2.73
C ILE A 48 -11.03 -9.15 1.84
N ALA A 49 -9.78 -8.78 2.07
CA ALA A 49 -9.05 -7.85 1.22
C ALA A 49 -7.98 -8.61 0.43
N LEU A 50 -8.01 -8.48 -0.89
CA LEU A 50 -7.07 -9.12 -1.79
C LEU A 50 -6.26 -8.06 -2.54
N ILE A 51 -4.98 -8.33 -2.73
CA ILE A 51 -4.09 -7.53 -3.57
C ILE A 51 -3.30 -8.44 -4.49
N SER A 52 -3.25 -8.08 -5.76
CA SER A 52 -2.49 -8.77 -6.80
C SER A 52 -1.71 -7.78 -7.63
N GLY A 53 -0.58 -8.19 -8.20
CA GLY A 53 0.27 -7.30 -8.98
C GLY A 53 1.33 -8.05 -9.74
N LEU A 54 2.15 -7.30 -10.48
CA LEU A 54 3.36 -7.80 -11.12
C LEU A 54 4.57 -7.11 -10.50
N ASP A 55 5.61 -7.90 -10.26
CA ASP A 55 6.92 -7.34 -9.92
C ASP A 55 7.65 -6.84 -11.19
N THR A 56 8.85 -6.27 -11.01
CA THR A 56 9.71 -5.83 -12.12
C THR A 56 10.12 -6.96 -13.07
N HIS A 57 10.05 -8.22 -12.64
CA HIS A 57 10.36 -9.41 -13.43
C HIS A 57 9.11 -10.04 -14.09
N ARG A 58 7.95 -9.34 -14.01
CA ARG A 58 6.64 -9.82 -14.47
C ARG A 58 6.15 -11.09 -13.77
N GLN A 59 6.70 -11.41 -12.60
CA GLN A 59 6.16 -12.47 -11.77
C GLN A 59 4.88 -11.99 -11.11
N ARG A 60 3.86 -12.85 -11.16
CA ARG A 60 2.57 -12.57 -10.52
C ARG A 60 2.71 -12.76 -9.02
N TYR A 61 2.28 -11.74 -8.30
CA TYR A 61 2.06 -11.80 -6.87
C TYR A 61 0.56 -11.68 -6.61
N SER A 62 0.06 -12.49 -5.68
CA SER A 62 -1.30 -12.37 -5.17
C SER A 62 -1.31 -12.80 -3.72
N THR A 63 -1.92 -11.98 -2.87
CA THR A 63 -2.07 -12.24 -1.44
C THR A 63 -3.35 -11.60 -0.93
N GLY A 64 -3.63 -11.75 0.35
CA GLY A 64 -4.68 -11.00 1.02
C GLY A 64 -4.69 -11.22 2.51
N CYS A 65 -5.65 -10.58 3.17
CA CYS A 65 -5.96 -10.82 4.57
C CYS A 65 -7.47 -10.85 4.79
N VAL A 66 -7.86 -11.45 5.90
CA VAL A 66 -9.25 -11.54 6.35
C VAL A 66 -9.37 -10.80 7.66
N SER A 67 -10.49 -10.11 7.84
CA SER A 67 -10.89 -9.50 9.10
C SER A 67 -12.29 -9.99 9.48
N TRP A 68 -12.42 -10.52 10.69
CA TRP A 68 -13.63 -11.15 11.19
C TRP A 68 -14.01 -10.61 12.57
N CYS A 69 -15.28 -10.27 12.73
CA CYS A 69 -15.90 -9.93 14.01
C CYS A 69 -17.40 -10.22 13.93
N SER A 70 -17.98 -10.71 15.02
CA SER A 70 -19.43 -10.92 15.13
C SER A 70 -20.19 -9.63 15.49
N ASP A 71 -19.49 -8.69 16.13
CA ASP A 71 -19.97 -7.36 16.48
C ASP A 71 -18.78 -6.39 16.62
N THR A 72 -19.07 -5.10 16.70
CA THR A 72 -18.04 -4.05 16.81
C THR A 72 -17.49 -3.84 18.22
N GLY A 73 -18.05 -4.47 19.25
CA GLY A 73 -17.59 -4.40 20.63
C GLY A 73 -16.26 -5.13 20.89
N SER A 74 -15.94 -6.12 20.05
CA SER A 74 -14.63 -6.80 20.05
C SER A 74 -13.51 -6.01 19.34
N VAL A 75 -13.87 -4.95 18.61
CA VAL A 75 -12.93 -4.16 17.81
C VAL A 75 -12.18 -3.17 18.72
N THR A 76 -10.86 -3.12 18.60
CA THR A 76 -10.01 -2.26 19.44
C THR A 76 -9.30 -1.20 18.58
N ASN A 77 -9.38 0.07 18.99
CA ASN A 77 -8.65 1.15 18.32
C ASN A 77 -7.14 0.87 18.30
N GLY A 78 -6.48 1.17 17.18
CA GLY A 78 -5.06 0.93 16.95
C GLY A 78 -4.68 -0.53 16.66
N SER A 79 -5.60 -1.49 16.80
CA SER A 79 -5.34 -2.90 16.47
C SER A 79 -5.66 -3.19 15.00
N CYS A 80 -4.76 -3.88 14.30
CA CYS A 80 -4.99 -4.31 12.92
C CYS A 80 -4.55 -5.76 12.67
N ASN A 81 -5.07 -6.66 13.51
CA ASN A 81 -4.63 -8.06 13.60
C ASN A 81 -5.72 -9.08 13.22
N GLY A 82 -6.70 -8.68 12.40
CA GLY A 82 -7.78 -9.54 11.89
C GLY A 82 -9.14 -9.36 12.55
N ILE A 83 -9.33 -8.35 13.40
CA ILE A 83 -10.61 -8.01 14.02
C ILE A 83 -10.91 -6.53 13.71
N GLY A 84 -11.84 -6.29 12.78
CA GLY A 84 -12.17 -4.96 12.24
C GLY A 84 -11.13 -4.35 11.28
N CYS A 85 -9.88 -4.79 11.37
CA CYS A 85 -8.77 -4.37 10.52
C CYS A 85 -7.78 -5.53 10.35
N CYS A 86 -7.28 -5.73 9.12
CA CYS A 86 -6.14 -6.59 8.83
C CYS A 86 -5.13 -5.84 7.95
N GLN A 87 -3.84 -6.11 8.14
CA GLN A 87 -2.77 -5.54 7.32
C GLN A 87 -1.72 -6.58 6.97
N ILE A 88 -1.10 -6.44 5.80
CA ILE A 88 -0.03 -7.31 5.33
C ILE A 88 1.07 -6.50 4.63
N PRO A 89 2.32 -6.98 4.67
CA PRO A 89 3.39 -6.41 3.85
C PRO A 89 3.10 -6.62 2.37
N ILE A 90 3.68 -5.75 1.53
CA ILE A 90 3.74 -5.93 0.08
C ILE A 90 5.12 -6.45 -0.34
N PRO A 91 5.24 -7.12 -1.50
CA PRO A 91 6.54 -7.54 -2.00
C PRO A 91 7.35 -6.33 -2.46
N GLY A 92 8.67 -6.49 -2.51
CA GLY A 92 9.52 -5.56 -3.25
C GLY A 92 9.21 -5.60 -4.74
N ASN A 93 9.73 -4.61 -5.47
CA ASN A 93 9.63 -4.47 -6.92
C ASN A 93 8.20 -4.30 -7.46
N LEU A 94 7.22 -3.98 -6.61
CA LEU A 94 5.83 -3.80 -7.02
C LEU A 94 5.65 -2.47 -7.77
N LEU A 95 5.43 -2.52 -9.09
CA LEU A 95 5.15 -1.33 -9.91
C LEU A 95 3.66 -1.15 -10.19
N ASN A 96 2.91 -2.23 -10.16
CA ASN A 96 1.47 -2.19 -10.34
C ASN A 96 0.79 -3.14 -9.37
N TYR A 97 -0.40 -2.73 -8.93
CA TYR A 97 -1.27 -3.58 -8.15
C TYR A 97 -2.73 -3.32 -8.52
N ASN A 98 -3.54 -4.36 -8.37
CA ASN A 98 -4.98 -4.32 -8.32
C ASN A 98 -5.42 -4.95 -7.00
N ALA A 99 -6.18 -4.19 -6.23
CA ALA A 99 -6.72 -4.59 -4.95
C ALA A 99 -8.24 -4.52 -4.97
N SER A 100 -8.85 -5.51 -4.33
CA SER A 100 -10.28 -5.66 -4.17
C SER A 100 -10.60 -5.95 -2.72
N VAL A 101 -11.86 -5.75 -2.37
CA VAL A 101 -12.42 -6.15 -1.10
C VAL A 101 -13.75 -6.84 -1.37
N SER A 102 -14.07 -7.82 -0.54
CA SER A 102 -15.32 -8.56 -0.59
C SER A 102 -15.71 -9.02 0.80
N SER A 103 -16.92 -9.54 0.94
CA SER A 103 -17.44 -10.05 2.21
C SER A 103 -17.68 -11.56 2.18
N LEU A 104 -17.58 -12.25 3.33
CA LEU A 104 -17.87 -13.69 3.42
C LEU A 104 -19.37 -13.94 3.59
N ARG A 105 -20.10 -13.05 4.28
CA ARG A 105 -21.56 -13.14 4.52
C ARG A 105 -22.31 -11.89 4.08
N ASN A 106 -21.76 -11.15 3.11
CA ASN A 106 -22.38 -9.94 2.55
C ASN A 106 -22.78 -8.91 3.63
N HIS A 107 -22.01 -8.84 4.73
CA HIS A 107 -22.25 -7.96 5.88
C HIS A 107 -23.61 -8.15 6.57
N THR A 108 -24.39 -9.22 6.30
CA THR A 108 -25.76 -9.35 6.82
C THR A 108 -25.84 -9.34 8.35
N ASP A 109 -24.83 -9.91 9.01
CA ASP A 109 -24.80 -10.07 10.47
C ASP A 109 -24.35 -8.78 11.20
N ILE A 110 -23.69 -7.85 10.49
CA ILE A 110 -23.02 -6.66 11.08
C ILE A 110 -23.39 -5.34 10.36
N TRP A 111 -24.34 -5.38 9.43
CA TRP A 111 -24.68 -4.29 8.50
C TRP A 111 -24.93 -2.95 9.19
N GLU A 112 -25.61 -2.95 10.34
CA GLU A 112 -25.98 -1.72 11.06
C GLU A 112 -24.75 -0.91 11.54
N SER A 113 -23.65 -1.60 11.86
CA SER A 113 -22.41 -0.96 12.35
C SER A 113 -21.29 -0.93 11.31
N ASN A 114 -21.33 -1.80 10.31
CA ASN A 114 -20.32 -1.88 9.26
C ASN A 114 -20.96 -2.41 7.97
N PRO A 115 -21.54 -1.55 7.12
CA PRO A 115 -22.20 -1.97 5.88
C PRO A 115 -21.23 -2.20 4.71
N CYS A 116 -19.94 -1.89 4.88
CA CYS A 116 -18.94 -1.93 3.83
C CYS A 116 -17.62 -2.52 4.31
N GLY A 117 -16.94 -3.28 3.45
CA GLY A 117 -15.52 -3.56 3.56
C GLY A 117 -14.71 -2.55 2.73
N PHE A 118 -13.46 -2.30 3.13
CA PHE A 118 -12.53 -1.41 2.40
C PHE A 118 -11.16 -2.05 2.23
N SER A 119 -10.47 -1.72 1.15
CA SER A 119 -9.07 -2.09 0.97
C SER A 119 -8.23 -1.02 0.30
N PHE A 120 -6.99 -0.87 0.73
CA PHE A 120 -6.10 0.16 0.20
C PHE A 120 -4.63 -0.14 0.51
N LEU A 121 -3.75 0.44 -0.30
CA LEU A 121 -2.33 0.57 0.01
C LEU A 121 -2.10 1.93 0.67
N ALA A 122 -1.40 1.96 1.80
CA ALA A 122 -1.03 3.21 2.46
C ALA A 122 0.31 3.07 3.21
N GLU A 123 0.94 4.21 3.51
CA GLU A 123 2.06 4.27 4.44
C GLU A 123 1.61 3.85 5.84
N GLU A 124 2.36 2.92 6.46
CA GLU A 124 2.07 2.37 7.79
C GLU A 124 1.89 3.47 8.83
N ASP A 125 2.83 4.43 8.87
CA ASP A 125 2.80 5.54 9.82
C ASP A 125 1.75 6.62 9.51
N SER A 126 1.07 6.52 8.36
CA SER A 126 0.06 7.50 7.93
C SER A 126 -1.37 7.10 8.26
N PHE A 127 -1.59 5.85 8.67
CA PHE A 127 -2.92 5.32 8.93
C PHE A 127 -2.98 4.57 10.26
N ASN A 128 -3.71 5.14 11.21
CA ASN A 128 -4.05 4.49 12.48
C ASN A 128 -5.51 4.08 12.47
N PHE A 129 -5.76 2.78 12.61
CA PHE A 129 -7.11 2.25 12.62
C PHE A 129 -7.89 2.70 13.87
N THR A 130 -9.15 3.04 13.67
CA THR A 130 -10.13 3.29 14.72
C THR A 130 -11.45 2.61 14.37
N ILE A 131 -12.27 2.30 15.37
CA ILE A 131 -13.59 1.68 15.18
C ILE A 131 -14.47 2.54 14.24
N ALA A 132 -14.33 3.86 14.29
CA ALA A 132 -15.04 4.78 13.40
C ALA A 132 -14.69 4.58 11.91
N ASN A 133 -13.53 4.01 11.58
CA ASN A 133 -13.17 3.71 10.20
C ASN A 133 -14.05 2.62 9.57
N LEU A 134 -14.75 1.80 10.35
CA LEU A 134 -15.73 0.83 9.84
C LEU A 134 -16.87 1.49 9.05
N THR A 135 -17.12 2.79 9.25
CA THR A 135 -18.16 3.54 8.54
C THR A 135 -17.63 4.79 7.86
N ASN A 136 -16.68 5.51 8.47
CA ASN A 136 -16.26 6.84 8.00
C ASN A 136 -15.27 6.78 6.83
N ILE A 137 -14.54 5.68 6.65
CA ILE A 137 -13.52 5.60 5.60
C ILE A 137 -14.13 5.65 4.18
N LYS A 138 -15.44 5.38 4.04
CA LYS A 138 -16.19 5.58 2.78
C LYS A 138 -16.06 6.99 2.18
N ASN A 139 -15.80 7.99 3.03
CA ASN A 139 -15.61 9.38 2.61
C ASN A 139 -14.15 9.67 2.18
N THR A 140 -13.24 8.73 2.39
CA THR A 140 -11.82 8.84 2.03
C THR A 140 -11.59 8.18 0.68
N THR A 141 -11.34 8.98 -0.35
CA THR A 141 -11.11 8.44 -1.71
C THR A 141 -9.66 8.02 -1.94
N ARG A 142 -8.71 8.65 -1.25
CA ARG A 142 -7.28 8.38 -1.41
C ARG A 142 -6.51 8.50 -0.09
N LEU A 143 -5.44 7.71 0.03
CA LEU A 143 -4.53 7.73 1.18
C LEU A 143 -3.06 7.88 0.73
N PRO A 144 -2.18 8.42 1.60
CA PRO A 144 -0.76 8.53 1.30
C PRO A 144 -0.11 7.14 1.16
N SER A 145 0.66 6.96 0.09
CA SER A 145 1.55 5.82 -0.13
C SER A 145 2.95 6.30 -0.50
N SER A 146 3.96 5.53 -0.15
CA SER A 146 5.34 5.81 -0.47
C SER A 146 5.85 5.01 -1.67
N ILE A 147 6.69 5.62 -2.49
CA ILE A 147 7.43 4.95 -3.56
C ILE A 147 8.93 5.16 -3.37
N ASP A 148 9.71 4.17 -3.78
CA ASP A 148 11.17 4.20 -3.70
C ASP A 148 11.75 4.69 -5.02
N TRP A 149 12.39 5.86 -4.96
CA TRP A 149 13.00 6.48 -6.12
C TRP A 149 14.43 5.97 -6.28
N ALA A 150 14.87 5.83 -7.53
CA ALA A 150 16.22 5.41 -7.89
C ALA A 150 16.60 6.05 -9.23
N ILE A 151 17.90 6.18 -9.51
CA ILE A 151 18.40 6.78 -10.75
C ILE A 151 18.79 5.69 -11.73
N GLY A 152 18.28 5.80 -12.95
CA GLY A 152 18.58 4.86 -14.03
C GLY A 152 18.14 3.43 -13.73
N ASN A 153 18.72 2.47 -14.46
CA ASN A 153 18.40 1.04 -14.38
C ASN A 153 19.65 0.17 -14.11
N GLN A 154 20.75 0.82 -13.70
CA GLN A 154 22.05 0.18 -13.52
C GLN A 154 22.47 0.25 -12.05
N THR A 155 23.37 -0.65 -11.65
CA THR A 155 23.97 -0.59 -10.32
C THR A 155 24.84 0.65 -10.18
N CYS A 156 25.01 1.11 -8.94
CA CYS A 156 25.90 2.18 -8.54
C CYS A 156 27.32 1.99 -9.11
N ASP A 157 27.87 0.78 -9.02
CA ASP A 157 29.22 0.48 -9.54
C ASP A 157 29.32 0.59 -11.06
N LYS A 158 28.26 0.25 -11.79
CA LYS A 158 28.20 0.48 -13.24
C LYS A 158 28.05 1.96 -13.54
N ALA A 159 27.26 2.68 -12.76
CA ALA A 159 27.03 4.11 -12.95
C ALA A 159 28.28 4.95 -12.78
N LYS A 160 29.11 4.65 -11.77
CA LYS A 160 30.40 5.33 -11.53
C LYS A 160 31.37 5.23 -12.71
N LYS A 161 31.23 4.22 -13.57
CA LYS A 161 32.08 4.04 -14.77
C LYS A 161 31.65 4.93 -15.93
N SER A 162 30.47 5.55 -15.86
CA SER A 162 29.97 6.45 -16.90
C SER A 162 30.45 7.88 -16.64
N LEU A 163 31.14 8.48 -17.62
CA LEU A 163 31.64 9.86 -17.53
C LEU A 163 30.52 10.91 -17.54
N THR A 164 29.36 10.60 -18.11
CA THR A 164 28.24 11.54 -18.28
C THR A 164 26.91 11.06 -17.67
N GLY A 165 26.81 9.79 -17.31
CA GLY A 165 25.59 9.18 -16.77
C GLY A 165 25.58 8.99 -15.24
N TYR A 166 26.64 9.39 -14.54
CA TYR A 166 26.69 9.36 -13.08
C TYR A 166 26.02 10.61 -12.50
N ALA A 167 24.97 10.42 -11.71
CA ALA A 167 24.14 11.52 -11.23
C ALA A 167 24.56 12.08 -9.86
N CYS A 168 25.31 11.33 -9.05
CA CYS A 168 25.69 11.83 -7.73
C CYS A 168 26.82 12.88 -7.86
N LYS A 169 26.64 14.02 -7.21
CA LYS A 169 27.58 15.16 -7.21
C LYS A 169 28.78 14.96 -6.28
N ALA A 170 29.65 15.98 -6.26
CA ALA A 170 30.69 16.08 -5.25
C ALA A 170 30.07 16.03 -3.84
N ASN A 171 30.73 15.29 -2.93
CA ASN A 171 30.28 15.04 -1.56
C ASN A 171 29.00 14.20 -1.44
N SER A 172 28.63 13.44 -2.46
CA SER A 172 27.63 12.38 -2.35
C SER A 172 28.15 11.06 -2.91
N TYR A 173 27.50 9.96 -2.50
CA TYR A 173 27.83 8.61 -2.96
C TYR A 173 26.55 7.89 -3.40
N CYS A 174 26.66 7.02 -4.39
CA CYS A 174 25.59 6.10 -4.72
C CYS A 174 25.64 4.81 -3.90
N TYR A 175 24.49 4.14 -3.85
CA TYR A 175 24.34 2.76 -3.40
C TYR A 175 23.23 2.10 -4.23
N ASP A 176 23.24 0.78 -4.33
CA ASP A 176 22.21 0.07 -5.10
C ASP A 176 20.84 0.19 -4.43
N SER A 177 19.80 0.39 -5.23
CA SER A 177 18.42 0.37 -4.73
C SER A 177 18.07 -0.99 -4.16
N SER A 178 17.47 -1.00 -2.97
CA SER A 178 16.97 -2.22 -2.33
C SER A 178 15.57 -2.62 -2.81
N ASN A 179 14.92 -1.77 -3.62
CA ASN A 179 13.56 -1.97 -4.10
C ASN A 179 13.48 -1.56 -5.59
N GLY A 180 13.82 -2.50 -6.46
CA GLY A 180 13.91 -2.33 -7.90
C GLY A 180 15.31 -1.94 -8.36
N PRO A 181 15.50 -1.84 -9.69
CA PRO A 181 16.79 -1.48 -10.26
C PRO A 181 17.11 0.02 -10.10
N GLY A 182 18.38 0.36 -10.35
CA GLY A 182 18.90 1.72 -10.25
C GLY A 182 19.64 1.98 -8.94
N TYR A 183 20.06 3.23 -8.75
CA TYR A 183 20.79 3.66 -7.57
C TYR A 183 20.30 5.03 -7.10
N PRO A 184 19.98 5.23 -5.81
CA PRO A 184 19.88 6.57 -5.24
C PRO A 184 21.26 7.16 -4.93
N CYS A 185 21.29 8.47 -4.67
CA CYS A 185 22.46 9.19 -4.15
C CYS A 185 22.17 9.62 -2.71
N ASN A 186 23.16 9.46 -1.82
CA ASN A 186 23.12 9.97 -0.46
C ASN A 186 24.22 10.99 -0.22
N CYS A 187 23.95 12.01 0.60
CA CYS A 187 24.98 12.95 1.01
C CYS A 187 26.03 12.22 1.87
N SER A 188 27.30 12.58 1.67
CA SER A 188 28.38 12.12 2.54
C SER A 188 28.23 12.73 3.92
N ALA A 189 28.85 12.10 4.92
CA ALA A 189 28.82 12.60 6.29
C ALA A 189 29.25 14.08 6.36
N GLY A 190 28.45 14.91 7.03
CA GLY A 190 28.68 16.36 7.17
C GLY A 190 28.05 17.23 6.07
N TYR A 191 27.42 16.63 5.04
CA TYR A 191 26.75 17.37 3.96
C TYR A 191 25.23 17.17 4.01
N MET A 192 24.49 18.22 3.63
CA MET A 192 23.04 18.24 3.56
C MET A 192 22.58 18.90 2.25
N GLY A 193 21.40 18.53 1.76
CA GLY A 193 20.82 19.07 0.53
C GLY A 193 20.59 17.99 -0.53
N LEU A 194 20.55 18.40 -1.80
CA LEU A 194 20.38 17.49 -2.92
C LEU A 194 21.69 16.77 -3.24
N ALA A 195 21.67 15.44 -3.16
CA ALA A 195 22.81 14.58 -3.47
C ALA A 195 23.03 14.38 -5.00
N VAL A 196 22.16 14.96 -5.82
CA VAL A 196 22.09 14.88 -7.29
C VAL A 196 22.24 16.26 -7.94
#